data_AF-A0A4Q9LIB9-F1
#
_entry.id   AF-A0A4Q9LIB9-F1
#
_cell.length_a   1.000
_cell.length_b   1.000
_cell.length_c   1.000
_cell.angle_alpha   90.00
_cell.angle_beta   90.00
_cell.angle_gamma   90.00
#
_symmetry.space_group_name_H-M   'P 1'
#
loop_
_entity.id
_entity.type
_entity.pdbx_description
1 polymer ?
#
loop_
_entity_poly.entity_id
_entity_poly.type
_entity_poly.pdbx_seq_one_letter_code
_entity_poly.pdbx_strand_id
1 'polypeptide(L)'
;MTHEIPTSWKRHCITPIPKGEGDYRPISLIEKTRKLLEKIILSKISFKIRKQLAGFQEKHSTLNHALFLVNLLRTSNGGMICVTLDIKKAYDTVDRNKLYEKLLKFQKLSLLDTQLIASLVENNQYTIKKATTELFKAAVVGLPQGSIIS
;
A
#
# COMPACT_ATOMS: atom_id res chain seq x y z
N MET A 1 15.58 -4.67 -21.26
CA MET A 1 15.44 -3.40 -20.52
C MET A 1 16.14 -3.60 -19.19
N THR A 2 17.02 -2.70 -18.77
CA THR A 2 17.62 -2.78 -17.44
C THR A 2 16.50 -2.60 -16.41
N HIS A 3 16.33 -3.57 -15.50
CA HIS A 3 15.29 -3.55 -14.44
C HIS A 3 15.68 -2.62 -13.29
N GLU A 4 16.50 -1.61 -13.57
CA GLU A 4 17.12 -0.76 -12.58
C GLU A 4 16.28 0.49 -12.36
N ILE A 5 15.81 0.64 -11.12
CA ILE A 5 15.11 1.83 -10.67
C ILE A 5 16.15 2.92 -10.37
N PRO A 6 16.03 4.13 -10.95
CA PRO A 6 16.92 5.25 -10.65
C PRO A 6 17.04 5.50 -9.14
N THR A 7 18.26 5.75 -8.66
CA THR A 7 18.51 6.04 -7.24
C THR A 7 17.76 7.29 -6.76
N SER A 8 17.51 8.25 -7.64
CA SER A 8 16.67 9.43 -7.37
C SER A 8 15.24 9.05 -7.00
N TRP A 9 14.69 7.97 -7.56
CA TRP A 9 13.34 7.48 -7.28
C TRP A 9 13.23 6.69 -5.97
N LYS A 10 14.37 6.38 -5.33
CA LYS A 10 14.42 5.69 -4.05
C LYS A 10 14.57 6.63 -2.87
N ARG A 11 14.81 7.92 -3.08
CA ARG A 11 14.93 8.93 -2.02
C ARG A 11 13.62 9.70 -1.86
N HIS A 12 13.02 9.63 -0.68
CA HIS A 12 11.71 10.21 -0.36
C HIS A 12 11.79 11.18 0.80
N CYS A 13 10.95 12.22 0.76
CA CYS A 13 10.75 13.13 1.88
C CYS A 13 9.41 12.83 2.54
N ILE A 14 9.44 12.49 3.84
CA ILE A 14 8.26 12.24 4.65
C ILE A 14 7.69 13.57 5.13
N THR A 15 6.42 13.81 4.79
CA THR A 15 5.61 14.88 5.37
C THR A 15 4.66 14.28 6.40
N PRO A 16 4.85 14.53 7.71
CA PRO A 16 3.93 14.04 8.73
C PRO A 16 2.60 14.79 8.63
N ILE A 17 1.49 14.05 8.53
CA ILE A 17 0.13 14.59 8.54
C ILE A 17 -0.55 14.21 9.86
N PRO A 18 -1.06 15.16 10.65
CA PRO A 18 -1.78 14.86 11.89
C PRO A 18 -2.99 13.94 11.62
N LYS A 19 -3.14 12.89 12.45
CA LYS A 19 -4.30 11.98 12.42
C LYS A 19 -5.32 12.31 13.53
N GLY A 20 -4.96 13.18 14.48
CA GLY A 20 -5.69 13.40 15.74
C GLY A 20 -5.03 12.62 16.89
N GLU A 21 -5.34 12.99 18.14
CA GLU A 21 -4.87 12.29 19.36
C GLU A 21 -3.33 12.11 19.49
N GLY A 22 -2.55 13.02 18.91
CA GLY A 22 -1.08 12.97 18.95
C GLY A 22 -0.44 11.99 17.97
N ASP A 23 -1.22 11.32 17.12
CA ASP A 23 -0.72 10.42 16.07
C ASP A 23 -0.49 11.15 14.73
N TYR A 24 0.47 10.65 13.95
CA TYR A 24 0.82 11.17 12.63
C TYR A 24 0.83 10.07 11.58
N ARG A 25 0.44 10.43 10.34
CA ARG A 25 0.64 9.60 9.15
C ARG A 25 1.90 10.07 8.40
N PRO A 26 2.93 9.22 8.28
CA PRO A 26 4.14 9.57 7.54
C PRO A 26 3.91 9.42 6.03
N ILE A 27 3.48 10.49 5.35
CA ILE A 27 3.28 10.45 3.89
C ILE A 27 4.62 10.68 3.17
N SER A 28 5.03 9.70 2.37
CA SER A 28 6.20 9.78 1.51
C SER A 28 5.89 10.57 0.24
N LEU A 29 6.57 11.69 0.05
CA LEU A 29 6.54 12.46 -1.19
C LEU A 29 7.42 11.78 -2.23
N ILE A 30 6.80 10.92 -3.03
CA ILE A 30 7.45 10.17 -4.10
C ILE A 30 7.56 11.02 -5.35
N GLU A 31 8.67 10.85 -6.06
CA GLU A 31 8.96 11.48 -7.35
C GLU A 31 7.82 11.21 -8.37
N LYS A 32 7.47 12.22 -9.17
CA LYS A 32 6.29 12.21 -10.05
C LYS A 32 6.44 11.22 -11.21
N THR A 33 7.61 11.13 -11.83
CA THR A 33 7.88 10.16 -12.91
C THR A 33 7.85 8.72 -12.40
N ARG A 34 8.30 8.46 -11.15
CA ARG A 34 8.09 7.17 -10.49
C ARG A 34 6.60 6.83 -10.35
N LYS A 35 5.76 7.77 -9.90
CA LYS A 35 4.31 7.55 -9.80
C LYS A 35 3.67 7.20 -11.15
N LEU A 36 4.14 7.83 -12.23
CA LEU A 36 3.68 7.51 -13.58
C LEU A 36 4.05 6.07 -13.96
N LEU A 37 5.28 5.64 -13.71
CA LEU A 37 5.69 4.26 -13.95
C LEU A 37 4.86 3.27 -13.13
N GLU A 38 4.70 3.52 -11.83
CA GLU A 38 3.90 2.66 -10.93
C GLU A 38 2.47 2.51 -11.46
N LYS A 39 1.86 3.59 -11.96
CA LYS A 39 0.53 3.55 -12.58
C LYS A 39 0.49 2.70 -13.85
N ILE A 40 1.51 2.80 -14.71
CA ILE A 40 1.63 1.97 -15.92
C ILE A 40 1.82 0.49 -15.58
N ILE A 41 2.59 0.19 -14.53
CA ILE A 41 2.76 -1.18 -14.05
C ILE A 41 1.42 -1.73 -13.57
N LEU A 42 0.70 -1.00 -12.71
CA LEU A 42 -0.60 -1.44 -12.20
C LEU A 42 -1.65 -1.62 -13.31
N SER A 43 -1.64 -0.79 -14.35
CA SER A 43 -2.58 -0.96 -15.46
C SER A 43 -2.34 -2.23 -16.27
N LYS A 44 -1.16 -2.85 -16.14
CA LYS A 44 -0.79 -4.10 -16.83
C LYS A 44 -0.96 -5.34 -15.95
N ILE A 45 -1.11 -5.17 -14.64
CA ILE A 45 -1.27 -6.27 -13.71
C ILE A 45 -2.73 -6.41 -13.33
N SER A 46 -3.28 -7.61 -13.51
CA SER A 46 -4.61 -7.95 -13.02
C SER A 46 -4.50 -8.75 -11.72
N PHE A 47 -5.07 -8.21 -10.65
CA PHE A 47 -5.09 -8.88 -9.36
C PHE A 47 -6.37 -9.72 -9.19
N LYS A 48 -6.20 -10.93 -8.69
CA LYS A 48 -7.28 -11.78 -8.20
C LYS A 48 -7.72 -11.28 -6.83
N ILE A 49 -8.78 -10.48 -6.84
CA ILE A 49 -9.34 -9.86 -5.64
C ILE A 49 -10.68 -10.51 -5.31
N ARG A 50 -10.91 -10.72 -4.01
CA ARG A 50 -12.18 -11.29 -3.53
C ARG A 50 -13.30 -10.28 -3.72
N LYS A 51 -14.49 -10.74 -4.13
CA LYS A 51 -15.66 -9.90 -4.37
C LYS A 51 -16.09 -9.08 -3.15
N GLN A 52 -15.77 -9.57 -1.95
CA GLN A 52 -16.10 -8.92 -0.69
C GLN A 52 -15.17 -7.73 -0.39
N LEU A 53 -14.02 -7.56 -1.06
CA LEU A 53 -13.16 -6.42 -0.83
C LEU A 53 -13.72 -5.20 -1.59
N ALA A 54 -14.07 -4.13 -0.87
CA ALA A 54 -14.45 -2.85 -1.52
C ALA A 54 -13.36 -1.78 -1.42
N GLY A 55 -12.41 -1.92 -0.48
CA GLY A 55 -11.32 -0.97 -0.33
C GLY A 55 -10.41 -0.99 -1.55
N PHE A 56 -10.05 0.19 -2.05
CA PHE A 56 -9.11 0.37 -3.16
C PHE A 56 -9.51 -0.38 -4.44
N GLN A 57 -10.80 -0.60 -4.67
CA GLN A 57 -11.33 -1.23 -5.88
C GLN A 57 -12.01 -0.20 -6.76
N GLU A 58 -11.74 -0.25 -8.06
CA GLU A 58 -12.46 0.58 -9.04
C GLU A 58 -13.95 0.26 -8.98
N LYS A 59 -14.79 1.30 -9.07
CA LYS A 59 -16.27 1.19 -9.05
C LYS A 59 -16.87 0.71 -7.72
N HIS A 60 -16.08 0.57 -6.66
CA HIS A 60 -16.56 0.32 -5.30
C HIS A 60 -16.43 1.57 -4.43
N SER A 61 -17.39 1.77 -3.53
CA SER A 61 -17.38 2.84 -2.54
C SER A 61 -17.58 2.27 -1.13
N THR A 62 -17.23 3.07 -0.12
CA THR A 62 -17.52 2.76 1.29
C THR A 62 -19.01 2.58 1.54
N LEU A 63 -19.85 3.32 0.81
CA LEU A 63 -21.31 3.24 0.90
C LEU A 63 -21.83 1.87 0.47
N ASN A 64 -21.33 1.33 -0.64
CA ASN A 64 -21.73 -0.01 -1.11
C ASN A 64 -21.48 -1.08 -0.04
N HIS A 65 -20.34 -0.98 0.64
CA HIS A 65 -19.95 -1.93 1.67
C HIS A 65 -20.78 -1.76 2.96
N ALA A 66 -21.05 -0.53 3.36
CA ALA A 66 -21.91 -0.22 4.51
C ALA A 66 -23.34 -0.74 4.29
N LEU A 67 -23.92 -0.51 3.10
CA LEU A 67 -25.24 -1.03 2.75
C LEU A 67 -25.30 -2.56 2.77
N PHE A 68 -24.27 -3.22 2.23
CA PHE A 68 -24.18 -4.68 2.28
C PHE A 68 -24.19 -5.20 3.72
N LEU A 69 -23.37 -4.60 4.60
CA LEU A 69 -23.32 -4.97 6.02
C LEU A 69 -24.66 -4.74 6.73
N VAL A 70 -25.30 -3.59 6.51
CA VAL A 70 -26.61 -3.27 7.10
C VAL A 70 -27.67 -4.26 6.64
N ASN A 71 -27.71 -4.60 5.35
CA ASN A 71 -28.64 -5.59 4.84
C ASN A 71 -28.41 -6.97 5.46
N LEU A 72 -27.16 -7.42 5.54
CA LEU A 72 -26.80 -8.70 6.14
C LEU A 72 -27.23 -8.80 7.61
N LEU A 73 -27.01 -7.74 8.39
CA LEU A 73 -27.42 -7.68 9.78
C LEU A 73 -28.95 -7.67 9.93
N ARG A 74 -29.66 -6.92 9.08
CA ARG A 74 -31.13 -6.89 9.08
C ARG A 74 -31.75 -8.23 8.72
N THR A 75 -31.28 -8.89 7.67
CA THR A 75 -31.83 -10.18 7.23
C THR A 75 -31.52 -11.31 8.22
N SER A 76 -30.48 -11.15 9.06
CA SER A 76 -30.15 -12.12 10.09
C SER A 76 -31.11 -12.11 11.29
N ASN A 77 -32.04 -11.15 11.40
CA ASN A 77 -32.98 -11.00 12.53
C ASN A 77 -32.30 -11.09 13.91
N GLY A 78 -31.09 -10.52 14.04
CA GLY A 78 -30.32 -10.54 15.30
C GLY A 78 -29.51 -11.81 15.55
N GLY A 79 -29.51 -12.77 14.63
CA GLY A 79 -28.73 -14.01 14.72
C GLY A 79 -27.24 -13.86 14.37
N MET A 80 -26.79 -12.69 13.91
CA MET A 80 -25.39 -12.45 13.55
C MET A 80 -24.71 -11.45 14.49
N ILE A 81 -23.44 -11.72 14.77
CA ILE A 81 -22.53 -10.83 15.50
C ILE A 81 -21.56 -10.19 14.50
N CYS A 82 -21.42 -8.86 14.54
CA CYS A 82 -20.45 -8.13 13.74
C CYS A 82 -19.14 -7.97 14.53
N VAL A 83 -18.03 -8.49 13.99
CA VAL A 83 -16.70 -8.30 14.55
C VAL A 83 -15.90 -7.39 13.61
N THR A 84 -15.41 -6.27 14.14
CA THR A 84 -14.58 -5.32 13.40
C THR A 84 -13.12 -5.46 13.83
N LEU A 85 -12.20 -5.30 12.86
CA LEU A 85 -10.77 -5.38 13.08
C LEU A 85 -10.08 -4.23 12.36
N ASP A 86 -9.25 -3.49 13.09
CA ASP A 86 -8.39 -2.44 12.54
C ASP A 86 -6.92 -2.82 12.77
N ILE A 87 -6.11 -2.73 11.72
CA ILE A 87 -4.69 -3.10 11.78
C ILE A 87 -3.88 -1.83 12.07
N LYS A 88 -3.26 -1.79 13.26
CA LYS A 88 -2.37 -0.69 13.64
C LYS A 88 -1.19 -0.59 12.67
N LYS A 89 -1.00 0.58 12.07
CA LYS A 89 0.10 0.89 11.13
C LYS A 89 0.24 -0.17 10.02
N ALA A 90 -0.87 -0.52 9.37
CA ALA A 90 -0.92 -1.56 8.34
C ALA A 90 0.17 -1.44 7.25
N TYR A 91 0.38 -0.24 6.69
CA TYR A 91 1.42 -0.02 5.68
C TYR A 91 2.84 -0.17 6.24
N ASP A 92 3.10 0.29 7.46
CA ASP A 92 4.45 0.25 8.06
C ASP A 92 4.83 -1.16 8.55
N THR A 93 3.86 -2.08 8.66
CA THR A 93 4.05 -3.42 9.26
C THR A 93 4.04 -4.55 8.24
N VAL A 94 3.90 -4.25 6.94
CA VAL A 94 3.88 -5.27 5.89
C VAL A 94 5.22 -6.02 5.82
N ASP A 95 5.16 -7.34 6.01
CA ASP A 95 6.25 -8.26 5.73
C ASP A 95 6.43 -8.41 4.21
N ARG A 96 7.54 -7.88 3.70
CA ARG A 96 7.84 -7.83 2.27
C ARG A 96 8.07 -9.22 1.67
N ASN A 97 8.70 -10.13 2.40
CA ASN A 97 8.92 -11.50 1.92
C ASN A 97 7.59 -12.22 1.71
N LYS A 98 6.69 -12.13 2.70
CA LYS A 98 5.34 -12.69 2.56
C LYS A 98 4.52 -12.01 1.45
N LEU A 99 4.73 -10.71 1.23
CA LEU A 99 4.10 -10.00 0.11
C LEU A 99 4.57 -10.57 -1.23
N TYR A 100 5.88 -10.72 -1.44
CA TYR A 100 6.42 -11.24 -2.70
C TYR A 100 6.03 -12.70 -2.94
N GLU A 101 6.01 -13.53 -1.91
CA GLU A 101 5.46 -14.88 -2.02
C GLU A 101 3.99 -14.88 -2.44
N LYS A 102 3.18 -13.94 -1.93
CA LYS A 102 1.78 -13.78 -2.33
C LYS A 102 1.63 -13.36 -3.79
N LEU A 103 2.48 -12.45 -4.26
CA LEU A 103 2.50 -12.02 -5.66
C LEU A 103 2.82 -13.19 -6.60
N LEU A 104 3.84 -13.99 -6.27
CA LEU A 104 4.24 -15.15 -7.07
C LEU A 104 3.20 -16.28 -7.03
N LYS A 105 2.82 -16.73 -5.84
CA LYS A 105 2.02 -17.96 -5.69
C LYS A 105 0.53 -17.73 -5.91
N PHE A 106 -0.02 -16.66 -5.34
CA PHE A 106 -1.47 -16.44 -5.31
C PHE A 106 -1.93 -15.59 -6.50
N GLN A 107 -1.20 -14.51 -6.78
CA GLN A 107 -1.51 -13.63 -7.91
C GLN A 107 -0.96 -14.18 -9.24
N LYS A 108 -0.03 -15.15 -9.18
CA LYS A 108 0.61 -15.78 -10.35
C LYS A 108 1.37 -14.77 -11.23
N LEU A 109 1.97 -13.75 -10.62
CA LEU A 109 2.87 -12.84 -11.34
C LEU A 109 4.15 -13.59 -11.72
N SER A 110 4.79 -13.16 -12.81
CA SER A 110 6.10 -13.69 -13.18
C SER A 110 7.16 -13.31 -12.13
N LEU A 111 8.26 -14.05 -12.10
CA LEU A 111 9.41 -13.68 -11.28
C LEU A 111 9.91 -12.27 -11.61
N LEU A 112 9.89 -11.91 -12.90
CA LEU A 112 10.36 -10.63 -13.40
C LEU A 112 9.47 -9.47 -12.91
N ASP A 113 8.15 -9.63 -12.98
CA ASP A 113 7.20 -8.61 -12.49
C ASP A 113 7.32 -8.44 -10.98
N THR A 114 7.48 -9.55 -10.26
CA THR A 114 7.67 -9.51 -8.79
C THR A 114 8.99 -8.82 -8.42
N GLN A 115 10.07 -9.07 -9.16
CA GLN A 115 11.35 -8.38 -8.97
C GLN A 115 11.26 -6.88 -9.28
N LEU A 116 10.48 -6.50 -10.30
CA LEU A 116 10.21 -5.08 -10.59
C LEU A 116 9.44 -4.40 -9.45
N ILE A 117 8.44 -5.07 -8.86
CA ILE A 117 7.71 -4.54 -7.70
C ILE A 117 8.64 -4.47 -6.49
N ALA A 118 9.45 -5.50 -6.24
CA ALA A 118 10.41 -5.52 -5.15
C ALA A 118 11.42 -4.37 -5.27
N SER A 119 11.94 -4.10 -6.48
CA SER A 119 12.90 -3.01 -6.70
C SER A 119 12.32 -1.61 -6.43
N LEU A 120 11.00 -1.43 -6.54
CA LEU A 120 10.27 -0.20 -6.17
C LEU A 120 10.03 -0.08 -4.66
N VAL A 121 9.87 -1.20 -3.95
CA VAL A 121 9.55 -1.23 -2.52
C VAL A 121 10.81 -1.27 -1.64
N GLU A 122 11.87 -1.92 -2.10
CA GLU A 122 13.10 -2.13 -1.34
C GLU A 122 14.13 -1.01 -1.52
N ASN A 123 14.97 -0.86 -0.50
CA ASN A 123 16.09 0.08 -0.46
C ASN A 123 15.66 1.53 -0.68
N ASN A 124 14.42 1.86 -0.31
CA ASN A 124 13.94 3.23 -0.22
C ASN A 124 14.56 3.92 0.99
N GLN A 125 15.04 5.13 0.77
CA GLN A 125 15.65 6.01 1.75
C GLN A 125 14.71 7.18 2.03
N TYR A 126 14.54 7.51 3.31
CA TYR A 126 13.59 8.49 3.77
C TYR A 126 14.28 9.58 4.59
N THR A 127 13.91 10.83 4.34
CA THR A 127 14.21 11.98 5.20
C THR A 127 12.91 12.57 5.72
N ILE A 128 12.94 13.31 6.83
CA ILE A 128 11.74 13.97 7.38
C ILE A 128 11.77 15.45 6.97
N LYS A 129 10.65 15.97 6.49
CA LYS A 129 10.52 17.39 6.13
C LYS A 129 10.84 18.26 7.35
N LYS A 130 11.74 19.24 7.18
CA LYS A 130 12.29 20.11 8.24
C LYS A 130 13.17 19.40 9.28
N ALA A 131 13.69 18.21 9.00
CA ALA A 131 14.76 17.66 9.82
C ALA A 131 15.96 18.61 9.79
N THR A 132 16.57 18.85 10.95
CA THR A 132 17.79 19.66 11.11
C THR A 132 19.02 18.99 10.51
N THR A 133 18.93 17.70 10.17
CA THR A 133 19.98 16.90 9.56
C THR A 133 19.43 16.16 8.33
N GLU A 134 20.17 16.13 7.23
CA GLU A 134 19.85 15.34 6.02
C GLU A 134 20.13 13.83 6.19
N LEU A 135 19.85 13.28 7.38
CA LEU A 135 20.10 11.87 7.64
C LEU A 135 19.02 11.01 6.96
N PHE A 136 19.40 10.31 5.91
CA PHE A 136 18.55 9.33 5.27
C PHE A 136 18.48 8.04 6.10
N LYS A 137 17.27 7.53 6.32
CA LYS A 137 17.04 6.22 6.95
C LYS A 137 16.38 5.27 5.95
N ALA A 138 16.78 4.01 5.99
CA ALA A 138 16.14 2.96 5.21
C ALA A 138 15.08 2.24 6.05
N ALA A 139 13.92 1.94 5.45
CA ALA A 139 12.91 1.11 6.08
C ALA A 139 13.11 -0.36 5.66
N VAL A 140 13.29 -1.25 6.62
CA VAL A 140 13.47 -2.70 6.39
C VAL A 140 12.14 -3.46 6.24
N VAL A 141 11.05 -2.88 6.72
CA VAL A 141 9.69 -3.43 6.71
C VAL A 141 8.71 -2.38 6.19
N GLY A 142 7.51 -2.82 5.81
CA GLY A 142 6.44 -1.95 5.39
C GLY A 142 6.58 -1.43 3.96
N LEU A 143 5.62 -0.62 3.57
CA LEU A 143 5.47 -0.05 2.25
C LEU A 143 5.49 1.49 2.32
N PRO A 144 6.07 2.18 1.32
CA PRO A 144 6.05 3.64 1.26
C PRO A 144 4.62 4.19 1.15
N GLN A 145 4.09 4.77 2.23
CA GLN A 145 2.76 5.37 2.24
C GLN A 145 2.73 6.60 1.31
N GLY A 146 2.03 6.51 0.17
CA GLY A 146 2.02 7.54 -0.89
C GLY A 146 2.56 7.05 -2.24
N SER A 147 3.07 5.80 -2.28
CA SER A 147 3.29 5.06 -3.52
C SER A 147 1.98 4.59 -4.11
N ILE A 148 1.92 4.61 -5.43
CA ILE A 148 0.76 4.16 -6.20
C ILE A 148 0.68 2.64 -6.17
N ILE A 149 1.83 1.94 -6.13
CA ILE A 149 1.89 0.47 -6.13
C ILE A 149 1.67 -0.17 -4.75
N SER A 150 1.68 0.64 -3.67
CA SER A 150 1.48 0.20 -2.28
C SER A 150 0.01 0.16 -1.90
#